data_AF-A0A7K2KPF7-F1
#
_entry.id   AF-A0A7K2KPF7-F1
#
_cell.length_a   1.000
_cell.length_b   1.000
_cell.length_c   1.000
_cell.angle_alpha   90.00
_cell.angle_beta   90.00
_cell.angle_gamma   90.00
#
_symmetry.space_group_name_H-M   'P 1'
#
loop_
_entity.id
_entity.type
_entity.pdbx_description
1 polymer ?
#
loop_
_entity_poly.entity_id
_entity_poly.type
_entity_poly.pdbx_seq_one_letter_code
_entity_poly.pdbx_strand_id
1 'polypeptide(L)'
;RRRLQLLRLLMDEPNVLFLDEPTNDLDIETLTQLEDLLDGWPGSMVVISHDRFFIERTTDRTLALLGDRTLRMLPRGIDEYLERRRKMIESAAPAPAAAPAPSRPGVSAADARAAKKELQKVERQLDKLSDKEGKLHGRIADNATDFELVAKLDAELRELAGERDELEMRWLELAEDA
;
A
#
# COMPACT_ATOMS: atom_id res chain seq x y z
N ARG A 1 6.58 -17.44 -9.85
CA ARG A 1 6.93 -17.10 -11.27
C ARG A 1 7.54 -15.69 -11.37
N ARG A 2 6.96 -14.68 -10.70
CA ARG A 2 7.52 -13.32 -10.61
C ARG A 2 8.92 -13.25 -9.99
N ARG A 3 9.19 -13.97 -8.89
CA ARG A 3 10.54 -14.08 -8.28
C ARG A 3 11.64 -14.45 -9.29
N LEU A 4 11.38 -15.42 -10.17
CA LEU A 4 12.35 -15.83 -11.21
C LEU A 4 12.53 -14.76 -12.30
N GLN A 5 11.46 -14.02 -12.63
CA GLN A 5 11.53 -12.92 -13.58
C GLN A 5 12.33 -11.75 -13.01
N LEU A 6 12.07 -11.39 -11.75
CA LEU A 6 12.82 -10.35 -11.04
C LEU A 6 14.30 -10.70 -10.97
N LEU A 7 14.63 -11.93 -10.55
CA LEU A 7 16.02 -12.41 -10.52
C LEU A 7 16.70 -12.34 -11.89
N ARG A 8 16.02 -12.75 -12.97
CA ARG A 8 16.57 -12.62 -14.33
C ARG A 8 16.85 -11.18 -14.73
N LEU A 9 15.94 -10.27 -14.38
CA LEU A 9 16.06 -8.84 -14.70
C LEU A 9 17.24 -8.20 -13.93
N LEU A 10 17.43 -8.61 -12.68
CA LEU A 10 18.54 -8.16 -11.84
C LEU A 10 19.90 -8.69 -12.33
N MET A 11 19.95 -9.92 -12.87
CA MET A 11 21.19 -10.51 -13.42
C MET A 11 21.72 -9.77 -14.65
N ASP A 12 20.87 -9.05 -15.37
CA ASP A 12 21.27 -8.26 -16.54
C ASP A 12 21.89 -6.89 -16.17
N GLU A 13 21.98 -6.58 -14.87
CA GLU A 13 22.56 -5.34 -14.31
C GLU A 13 22.17 -4.06 -15.09
N PRO A 14 20.87 -3.78 -15.30
CA PRO A 14 20.44 -2.63 -16.08
C PRO A 14 20.77 -1.30 -15.39
N ASN A 15 21.18 -0.32 -16.19
CA ASN A 15 21.40 1.06 -15.72
C ASN A 15 20.13 1.73 -15.20
N VAL A 16 18.96 1.30 -15.70
CA VAL A 16 17.64 1.81 -15.30
C VAL A 16 16.68 0.65 -15.07
N LEU A 17 16.11 0.59 -13.87
CA LEU A 17 15.18 -0.44 -13.45
C LEU A 17 13.76 0.14 -13.28
N PHE A 18 12.77 -0.52 -13.87
CA PHE A 18 11.35 -0.20 -13.65
C PHE A 18 10.70 -1.37 -12.93
N LEU A 19 10.18 -1.12 -11.74
CA LEU A 19 9.49 -2.10 -10.91
C LEU A 19 8.05 -1.65 -10.69
N ASP A 20 7.11 -2.50 -11.09
CA ASP A 20 5.69 -2.32 -10.83
C ASP A 20 5.22 -3.40 -9.87
N GLU A 21 4.86 -2.98 -8.67
CA GLU A 21 4.47 -3.83 -7.53
C GLU A 21 5.45 -5.00 -7.28
N PRO A 22 6.74 -4.72 -7.02
CA PRO A 22 7.77 -5.75 -6.87
C PRO A 22 7.63 -6.57 -5.58
N THR A 23 6.89 -6.07 -4.59
CA THR A 23 6.65 -6.71 -3.30
C THR A 23 5.62 -7.85 -3.39
N ASN A 24 4.86 -7.90 -4.49
CA ASN A 24 3.80 -8.88 -4.65
C ASN A 24 4.35 -10.31 -4.75
N ASP A 25 3.66 -11.25 -4.12
CA ASP A 25 4.03 -12.68 -4.06
C ASP A 25 5.39 -12.98 -3.38
N LEU A 26 5.94 -12.06 -2.57
CA LEU A 26 7.18 -12.26 -1.81
C LEU A 26 6.89 -12.51 -0.32
N ASP A 27 7.61 -13.47 0.25
CA ASP A 27 7.70 -13.63 1.71
C ASP A 27 8.58 -12.52 2.32
N ILE A 28 8.42 -12.24 3.63
CA ILE A 28 9.16 -11.16 4.31
C ILE A 28 10.67 -11.34 4.19
N GLU A 29 11.19 -12.57 4.29
CA GLU A 29 12.63 -12.81 4.19
C GLU A 29 13.16 -12.40 2.81
N THR A 30 12.45 -12.79 1.75
CA THR A 30 12.77 -12.44 0.37
C THR A 30 12.56 -10.94 0.12
N LEU A 31 11.54 -10.34 0.74
CA LEU A 31 11.31 -8.90 0.69
C LEU A 31 12.49 -8.13 1.29
N THR A 32 12.94 -8.50 2.50
CA THR A 32 14.11 -7.88 3.15
C THR A 32 15.37 -8.04 2.30
N GLN A 33 15.60 -9.22 1.70
CA GLN A 33 16.73 -9.43 0.80
C GLN A 33 16.63 -8.58 -0.47
N LEU A 34 15.41 -8.41 -0.99
CA LEU A 34 15.17 -7.53 -2.14
C LEU A 34 15.41 -6.07 -1.77
N GLU A 35 14.93 -5.63 -0.61
CA GLU A 35 15.16 -4.28 -0.10
C GLU A 35 16.66 -3.98 0.04
N ASP A 36 17.43 -4.89 0.65
CA ASP A 36 18.88 -4.74 0.80
C ASP A 36 19.60 -4.68 -0.55
N LEU A 37 19.14 -5.46 -1.53
CA LEU A 37 19.69 -5.46 -2.88
C LEU A 37 19.37 -4.17 -3.64
N LEU A 38 18.14 -3.65 -3.50
CA LEU A 38 17.69 -2.45 -4.19
C LEU A 38 18.23 -1.16 -3.57
N ASP A 39 18.40 -1.11 -2.24
CA ASP A 39 19.05 0.00 -1.54
C ASP A 39 20.51 0.21 -2.02
N GLY A 40 21.20 -0.90 -2.30
CA GLY A 40 22.56 -0.87 -2.85
C GLY A 40 22.65 -0.74 -4.38
N TRP A 41 21.53 -0.54 -5.09
CA TRP A 41 21.52 -0.60 -6.55
C TRP A 41 22.32 0.56 -7.18
N PRO A 42 23.31 0.29 -8.05
CA PRO A 42 24.17 1.33 -8.61
C PRO A 42 23.50 2.16 -9.73
N GLY A 43 22.35 1.72 -10.23
CA GLY A 43 21.60 2.35 -11.32
C GLY A 43 20.47 3.26 -10.83
N SER A 44 19.73 3.85 -11.77
CA SER A 44 18.48 4.56 -11.45
C SER A 44 17.32 3.57 -11.38
N MET A 45 16.40 3.79 -10.46
CA MET A 45 15.22 2.94 -10.33
C MET A 45 13.94 3.79 -10.24
N VAL A 46 12.87 3.28 -10.85
CA VAL A 46 11.50 3.77 -10.67
C VAL A 46 10.68 2.62 -10.11
N VAL A 47 10.15 2.81 -8.91
CA VAL A 47 9.34 1.84 -8.18
C VAL A 47 7.92 2.35 -8.06
N ILE A 48 6.97 1.48 -8.37
CA ILE A 48 5.56 1.63 -7.99
C ILE A 48 5.27 0.52 -6.98
N SER A 49 4.82 0.91 -5.79
CA SER A 49 4.45 -0.01 -4.73
C SER A 49 3.39 0.64 -3.83
N HIS A 50 2.54 -0.17 -3.22
CA HIS A 50 1.66 0.24 -2.13
C HIS A 50 2.34 0.12 -0.75
N ASP A 51 3.47 -0.59 -0.64
CA ASP A 51 4.22 -0.76 0.59
C ASP A 51 5.06 0.48 0.91
N ARG A 52 4.69 1.14 2.01
CA ARG A 52 5.32 2.38 2.48
C ARG A 52 6.75 2.15 2.97
N PHE A 53 6.96 1.08 3.72
CA PHE A 53 8.28 0.77 4.30
C PHE A 53 9.27 0.40 3.20
N PHE A 54 8.81 -0.37 2.22
CA PHE A 54 9.61 -0.70 1.05
C PHE A 54 10.05 0.55 0.27
N ILE A 55 9.12 1.48 -0.02
CA ILE A 55 9.44 2.71 -0.76
C ILE A 55 10.42 3.58 0.04
N GLU A 56 10.16 3.80 1.32
CA GLU A 56 11.03 4.65 2.16
C GLU A 56 12.42 4.06 2.35
N ARG A 57 12.54 2.74 2.35
CA ARG A 57 13.81 2.05 2.47
C ARG A 57 14.61 1.99 1.16
N THR A 58 13.94 1.87 0.02
CA THR A 58 14.61 1.59 -1.28
C THR A 58 14.71 2.80 -2.22
N THR A 59 14.12 3.94 -1.87
CA THR A 59 14.07 5.11 -2.76
C THR A 59 14.50 6.41 -2.07
N ASP A 60 15.27 7.23 -2.77
CA ASP A 60 15.70 8.54 -2.28
C ASP A 60 14.63 9.63 -2.40
N ARG A 61 13.66 9.43 -3.29
CA ARG A 61 12.68 10.45 -3.67
C ARG A 61 11.32 9.83 -3.93
N THR A 62 10.30 10.36 -3.27
CA THR A 62 8.91 9.96 -3.48
C THR A 62 8.20 10.94 -4.40
N LEU A 63 7.44 10.39 -5.35
CA LEU A 63 6.53 11.16 -6.19
C LEU A 63 5.10 10.67 -5.95
N ALA A 64 4.15 11.60 -5.92
CA ALA A 64 2.75 11.26 -5.70
C ALA A 64 1.84 11.91 -6.74
N LEU A 65 0.77 11.18 -7.07
CA LEU A 65 -0.41 11.67 -7.78
C LEU A 65 -1.47 12.04 -6.74
N LEU A 66 -1.88 13.31 -6.71
CA LEU A 66 -2.85 13.82 -5.71
C LEU A 66 -4.29 13.88 -6.26
N GLY A 67 -4.60 13.07 -7.28
CA GLY A 67 -5.93 13.04 -7.93
C GLY A 67 -6.15 14.13 -8.99
N ASP A 68 -5.24 15.09 -9.13
CA ASP A 68 -5.30 16.14 -10.16
C ASP A 68 -4.57 15.76 -11.46
N ARG A 69 -4.20 14.48 -11.62
CA ARG A 69 -3.38 13.93 -12.71
C ARG A 69 -2.01 14.61 -12.86
N THR A 70 -1.54 15.31 -11.83
CA THR A 70 -0.20 15.88 -11.78
C THR A 70 0.69 15.07 -10.86
N LEU A 71 1.90 14.78 -11.32
CA LEU A 71 2.92 14.13 -10.52
C LEU A 71 3.69 15.20 -9.75
N ARG A 72 3.76 15.08 -8.43
CA ARG A 72 4.49 16.02 -7.57
C ARG A 72 5.53 15.28 -6.75
N MET A 73 6.73 15.83 -6.73
CA MET A 73 7.79 15.37 -5.83
C MET A 73 7.43 15.78 -4.40
N LEU A 74 7.65 14.87 -3.47
CA LEU A 74 7.40 15.05 -2.04
C LEU A 74 8.74 14.97 -1.29
N PRO A 75 9.35 16.12 -0.93
CA PRO A 75 10.63 16.15 -0.23
C PRO A 75 10.62 15.44 1.12
N ARG A 76 9.46 15.33 1.77
CA ARG A 76 9.27 14.62 3.04
C ARG A 76 8.71 13.20 2.87
N GLY A 77 8.76 12.65 1.66
CA GLY A 77 8.37 11.27 1.41
C GLY A 77 6.87 10.99 1.58
N ILE A 78 6.55 9.79 2.07
CA ILE A 78 5.17 9.30 2.20
C ILE A 78 4.42 10.01 3.34
N ASP A 79 5.08 10.40 4.42
CA ASP A 79 4.46 11.17 5.50
C ASP A 79 3.78 12.45 4.98
N GLU A 80 4.46 13.18 4.10
CA GLU A 80 3.89 14.36 3.47
C GLU A 80 2.75 14.03 2.51
N TYR A 81 2.81 12.89 1.81
CA TYR A 81 1.68 12.41 1.02
C TYR A 81 0.44 12.22 1.90
N LEU A 82 0.58 11.53 3.03
CA LEU A 82 -0.49 11.25 3.98
C LEU A 82 -1.05 12.55 4.60
N GLU A 83 -0.19 13.48 5.00
CA GLU A 83 -0.60 14.79 5.51
C GLU A 83 -1.40 15.59 4.46
N ARG A 84 -0.90 15.65 3.21
CA ARG A 84 -1.55 16.38 2.12
C ARG A 84 -2.89 15.74 1.75
N ARG A 85 -2.95 14.41 1.67
CA ARG A 85 -4.21 13.66 1.46
C ARG A 85 -5.20 13.94 2.57
N ARG A 86 -4.78 13.88 3.84
CA ARG A 86 -5.64 14.20 4.98
C ARG A 86 -6.17 15.63 4.92
N LYS A 87 -5.32 16.62 4.61
CA LYS A 87 -5.73 18.02 4.44
C LYS A 87 -6.69 18.20 3.26
N MET A 88 -6.47 17.49 2.15
CA MET A 88 -7.40 17.50 1.01
C MET A 88 -8.77 16.98 1.43
N ILE A 89 -8.83 15.83 2.11
CA ILE A 89 -10.07 15.24 2.64
C ILE A 89 -10.73 16.19 3.66
N GLU A 90 -9.96 16.78 4.59
CA GLU A 90 -10.48 17.73 5.58
C GLU A 90 -10.96 19.04 4.94
N SER A 91 -10.34 19.50 3.86
CA SER A 91 -10.76 20.69 3.10
C SER A 91 -11.94 20.43 2.17
N ALA A 92 -12.11 19.18 1.73
CA ALA A 92 -13.28 18.71 0.99
C ALA A 92 -14.47 18.41 1.93
N ALA A 93 -14.22 18.25 3.23
CA ALA A 93 -15.28 18.15 4.22
C ALA A 93 -16.04 19.49 4.32
N PRO A 94 -17.38 19.48 4.24
CA PRO A 94 -18.14 20.71 4.29
C PRO A 94 -17.95 21.43 5.63
N ALA A 95 -17.64 22.73 5.57
CA ALA A 95 -17.60 23.62 6.73
C ALA A 95 -18.93 23.56 7.51
N PRO A 96 -18.91 23.74 8.85
CA PRO A 96 -20.15 23.79 9.63
C PRO A 96 -21.06 24.91 9.10
N ALA A 97 -22.32 24.53 8.87
CA ALA A 97 -23.32 25.26 8.11
C ALA A 97 -23.46 26.75 8.47
N ALA A 98 -23.20 27.63 7.51
CA ALA A 98 -23.99 28.84 7.32
C ALA A 98 -25.20 28.52 6.42
N ALA A 99 -26.34 29.16 6.70
CA ALA A 99 -27.69 28.83 6.24
C ALA A 99 -27.87 28.44 4.75
N PRO A 100 -28.86 27.56 4.43
CA PRO A 100 -28.93 26.89 3.13
C PRO A 100 -29.49 27.78 2.01
N ALA A 101 -28.84 27.72 0.85
CA ALA A 101 -29.39 28.11 -0.45
C ALA A 101 -29.54 26.84 -1.34
N PRO A 102 -30.40 26.84 -2.38
CA PRO A 102 -30.90 25.61 -2.99
C PRO A 102 -29.84 24.87 -3.79
N SER A 103 -29.88 23.54 -3.68
CA SER A 103 -28.92 22.57 -4.19
C SER A 103 -28.98 22.35 -5.71
N ARG A 104 -27.81 22.09 -6.31
CA ARG A 104 -27.67 21.29 -7.53
C ARG A 104 -27.55 19.81 -7.15
N PRO A 105 -27.98 18.85 -7.99
CA PRO A 105 -27.97 17.44 -7.66
C PRO A 105 -26.54 16.89 -7.75
N GLY A 106 -25.89 16.76 -6.59
CA GLY A 106 -24.68 15.98 -6.37
C GLY A 106 -24.90 15.13 -5.12
N VAL A 107 -24.29 13.93 -5.13
CA VAL A 107 -24.28 12.86 -4.11
C VAL A 107 -24.86 13.29 -2.75
N SER A 108 -25.93 12.63 -2.30
CA SER A 108 -26.67 13.09 -1.14
C SER A 108 -25.78 13.04 0.12
N ALA A 109 -26.03 13.94 1.08
CA ALA A 109 -25.31 13.95 2.36
C ALA A 109 -25.43 12.62 3.15
N ALA A 110 -26.39 11.74 2.78
CA ALA A 110 -26.49 10.39 3.31
C ALA A 110 -25.46 9.43 2.69
N ASP A 111 -25.21 9.57 1.39
CA ASP A 111 -24.25 8.74 0.64
C ASP A 111 -22.81 9.04 1.09
N ALA A 112 -22.45 10.31 1.30
CA ALA A 112 -21.14 10.70 1.84
C ALA A 112 -20.88 10.17 3.26
N ARG A 113 -21.92 10.11 4.10
CA ARG A 113 -21.82 9.50 5.44
C ARG A 113 -21.69 7.98 5.39
N ALA A 114 -22.34 7.35 4.41
CA ALA A 114 -22.23 5.90 4.19
C ALA A 114 -20.81 5.54 3.70
N ALA A 115 -20.27 6.28 2.74
CA ALA A 115 -18.91 6.10 2.22
C ALA A 115 -17.86 6.20 3.34
N LYS A 116 -17.94 7.25 4.18
CA LYS A 116 -17.04 7.42 5.34
C LYS A 116 -17.13 6.27 6.36
N LYS A 117 -18.32 5.69 6.57
CA LYS A 117 -18.52 4.57 7.49
C LYS A 117 -17.95 3.27 6.93
N GLU A 118 -18.10 3.03 5.63
CA GLU A 118 -17.49 1.88 4.97
C GLU A 118 -15.96 2.02 4.92
N LEU A 119 -15.42 3.21 4.69
CA LEU A 119 -13.98 3.46 4.76
C LEU A 119 -13.40 3.10 6.14
N GLN A 120 -14.02 3.59 7.23
CA GLN A 120 -13.61 3.24 8.60
C GLN A 120 -13.74 1.74 8.92
N LYS A 121 -14.68 1.06 8.29
CA LYS A 121 -14.86 -0.38 8.46
C LYS A 121 -13.74 -1.15 7.76
N VAL A 122 -13.38 -0.74 6.55
CA VAL A 122 -12.28 -1.32 5.79
C VAL A 122 -10.94 -1.08 6.50
N GLU A 123 -10.68 0.12 7.02
CA GLU A 123 -9.48 0.40 7.85
C GLU A 123 -9.36 -0.57 9.03
N ARG A 124 -10.45 -0.77 9.78
CA ARG A 124 -10.46 -1.74 10.90
C ARG A 124 -10.28 -3.19 10.46
N GLN A 125 -10.64 -3.52 9.22
CA GLN A 125 -10.41 -4.86 8.68
C GLN A 125 -8.93 -5.02 8.31
N LEU A 126 -8.32 -4.00 7.68
CA LEU A 126 -6.89 -3.97 7.37
C LEU A 126 -6.03 -4.09 8.64
N ASP A 127 -6.33 -3.32 9.69
CA ASP A 127 -5.63 -3.42 10.98
C ASP A 127 -5.67 -4.85 11.56
N LYS A 128 -6.83 -5.50 11.49
CA LYS A 128 -7.01 -6.88 11.97
C LYS A 128 -6.27 -7.91 11.12
N LEU A 129 -6.17 -7.71 9.81
CA LEU A 129 -5.40 -8.59 8.94
C LEU A 129 -3.91 -8.43 9.22
N SER A 130 -3.43 -7.19 9.39
CA SER A 130 -2.04 -6.91 9.80
C SER A 130 -1.67 -7.57 11.13
N ASP A 131 -2.56 -7.49 12.14
CA ASP A 131 -2.38 -8.19 13.41
C ASP A 131 -2.31 -9.73 13.26
N LYS A 132 -3.06 -10.29 12.31
CA LYS A 132 -3.06 -11.74 12.03
C LYS A 132 -1.79 -12.15 11.28
N GLU A 133 -1.36 -11.38 10.30
CA GLU A 133 -0.09 -11.57 9.58
C GLU A 133 1.06 -11.60 10.58
N GLY A 134 1.16 -10.61 11.48
CA GLY A 134 2.18 -10.58 12.52
C GLY A 134 2.22 -11.84 13.40
N LYS A 135 1.05 -12.39 13.76
CA LYS A 135 0.95 -13.65 14.52
C LYS A 135 1.37 -14.87 13.71
N LEU A 136 0.98 -14.94 12.44
CA LEU A 136 1.39 -16.02 11.53
C LEU A 136 2.90 -16.00 11.30
N HIS A 137 3.49 -14.82 11.11
CA HIS A 137 4.94 -14.67 11.04
C HIS A 137 5.66 -15.12 12.31
N GLY A 138 5.14 -14.76 13.49
CA GLY A 138 5.67 -15.28 14.76
C GLY A 138 5.64 -16.81 14.81
N ARG A 139 4.53 -17.43 14.38
CA ARG A 139 4.40 -18.89 14.33
C ARG A 139 5.34 -19.53 13.30
N ILE A 140 5.59 -18.90 12.16
CA ILE A 140 6.55 -19.38 11.17
C ILE A 140 7.97 -19.35 11.76
N ALA A 141 8.34 -18.24 12.40
CA ALA A 141 9.64 -18.10 13.05
C ALA A 141 9.85 -19.15 14.17
N ASP A 142 8.83 -19.37 15.00
CA ASP A 142 8.87 -20.36 16.09
C ASP A 142 8.97 -21.81 15.58
N ASN A 143 8.50 -22.09 14.36
CA ASN A 143 8.44 -23.43 13.78
C ASN A 143 9.35 -23.58 12.54
N ALA A 144 10.40 -22.76 12.42
CA ALA A 144 11.24 -22.66 11.22
C ALA A 144 11.86 -23.99 10.74
N THR A 145 12.01 -24.98 11.63
CA THR A 145 12.55 -26.31 11.30
C THR A 145 11.52 -27.33 10.81
N ASP A 146 10.21 -27.04 10.95
CA ASP A 146 9.14 -27.90 10.46
C ASP A 146 8.66 -27.43 9.08
N PHE A 147 9.26 -28.00 8.04
CA PHE A 147 8.98 -27.62 6.66
C PHE A 147 7.51 -27.83 6.23
N GLU A 148 6.80 -28.83 6.77
CA GLU A 148 5.39 -29.06 6.41
C GLU A 148 4.48 -28.02 7.08
N LEU A 149 4.77 -27.68 8.33
CA LEU A 149 4.01 -26.68 9.07
C LEU A 149 4.27 -25.27 8.52
N VAL A 150 5.53 -24.93 8.24
CA VAL A 150 5.90 -23.65 7.62
C VAL A 150 5.21 -23.49 6.27
N ALA A 151 5.20 -24.52 5.41
CA ALA A 151 4.52 -24.46 4.12
C ALA A 151 3.00 -24.21 4.23
N LYS A 152 2.35 -24.74 5.28
CA LYS A 152 0.92 -24.48 5.55
C LYS A 152 0.69 -23.05 6.04
N LEU A 153 1.52 -22.57 6.97
CA LEU A 153 1.41 -21.22 7.50
C LEU A 153 1.69 -20.17 6.41
N ASP A 154 2.63 -20.44 5.51
CA ASP A 154 2.88 -19.62 4.31
C ASP A 154 1.69 -19.57 3.36
N ALA A 155 0.99 -20.70 3.18
CA ALA A 155 -0.22 -20.74 2.37
C ALA A 155 -1.34 -19.89 3.00
N GLU A 156 -1.54 -20.00 4.32
CA GLU A 156 -2.46 -19.14 5.07
C GLU A 156 -2.07 -17.65 4.98
N LEU A 157 -0.77 -17.35 5.01
CA LEU A 157 -0.26 -15.98 4.86
C LEU A 157 -0.57 -15.39 3.47
N ARG A 158 -0.45 -16.20 2.41
CA ARG A 158 -0.79 -15.77 1.04
C ARG A 158 -2.27 -15.49 0.86
N GLU A 159 -3.14 -16.30 1.47
CA GLU A 159 -4.58 -16.03 1.45
C GLU A 159 -4.89 -14.72 2.17
N LEU A 160 -4.26 -14.48 3.32
CA LEU A 160 -4.39 -13.24 4.09
C LEU A 160 -3.89 -12.01 3.32
N ALA A 161 -2.75 -12.12 2.64
CA ALA A 161 -2.22 -11.06 1.80
C ALA A 161 -3.18 -10.73 0.64
N GLY A 162 -3.75 -11.75 -0.01
CA GLY A 162 -4.77 -11.54 -1.04
C GLY A 162 -6.03 -10.84 -0.51
N GLU A 163 -6.53 -11.24 0.66
CA GLU A 163 -7.66 -10.56 1.31
C GLU A 163 -7.35 -9.10 1.67
N ARG A 164 -6.11 -8.83 2.10
CA ARG A 164 -5.64 -7.47 2.39
C ARG A 164 -5.60 -6.63 1.13
N ASP A 165 -5.00 -7.13 0.06
CA ASP A 165 -4.89 -6.42 -1.22
C ASP A 165 -6.28 -6.06 -1.79
N GLU A 166 -7.26 -6.98 -1.69
CA GLU A 166 -8.65 -6.70 -2.08
C GLU A 166 -9.30 -5.59 -1.22
N LEU A 167 -9.05 -5.62 0.09
CA LEU A 167 -9.55 -4.59 1.00
C LEU A 167 -8.85 -3.25 0.80
N GLU A 168 -7.57 -3.23 0.47
CA GLU A 168 -6.83 -2.01 0.14
C GLU A 168 -7.32 -1.39 -1.17
N MET A 169 -7.55 -2.21 -2.21
CA MET A 169 -8.18 -1.75 -3.46
C MET A 169 -9.55 -1.15 -3.19
N ARG A 170 -10.37 -1.83 -2.38
CA ARG A 170 -11.68 -1.32 -1.99
C ARG A 170 -11.60 -0.07 -1.13
N TRP A 171 -10.57 0.05 -0.28
CA TRP A 171 -10.31 1.25 0.50
C TRP A 171 -9.96 2.43 -0.42
N LEU A 172 -9.15 2.20 -1.44
CA LEU A 172 -8.79 3.20 -2.45
C LEU A 172 -10.01 3.67 -3.23
N GLU A 173 -10.86 2.76 -3.72
CA GLU A 173 -12.11 3.09 -4.42
C GLU A 173 -13.05 3.91 -3.51
N LEU A 174 -13.25 3.46 -2.27
CA LEU A 174 -14.08 4.18 -1.30
C LEU A 174 -13.49 5.54 -0.92
N ALA A 175 -12.17 5.70 -0.97
CA ALA A 175 -11.48 6.97 -0.73
C ALA A 175 -11.55 7.93 -1.93
N GLU A 176 -11.84 7.45 -3.13
CA GLU A 176 -12.15 8.28 -4.30
C GLU A 176 -13.59 8.79 -4.29
N ASP A 177 -14.52 7.99 -3.76
CA ASP A 177 -15.95 8.29 -3.69
C ASP A 177 -16.38 9.10 -2.45
N ALA A 178 -15.55 9.18 -1.41
CA ALA A 178 -15.83 9.85 -0.12
C ALA A 178 -15.36 11.31 -0.06
#